data_AF-A0A521T7X2-F1
#
_entry.id   AF-A0A521T7X2-F1
#
_cell.length_a   1.000
_cell.length_b   1.000
_cell.length_c   1.000
_cell.angle_alpha   90.00
_cell.angle_beta   90.00
_cell.angle_gamma   90.00
#
_symmetry.space_group_name_H-M   'P 1'
#
loop_
_entity.id
_entity.type
_entity.pdbx_description
1 polymer ?
#
loop_
_entity_poly.entity_id
_entity_poly.type
_entity_poly.pdbx_seq_one_letter_code
_entity_poly.pdbx_strand_id
1 'polypeptide(L)' 'MRRIAAVVALVIAATLILSAQQPPAIDVSLFAKSLAWRNIGPTRGGRTKAAAGIASQPNVFLIGAVNGG' A
#
# COMPACT_ATOMS: atom_id res chain seq x y z
N MET A 1 -32.95 -16.74 -38.04
CA MET A 1 -33.23 -15.54 -37.22
C MET A 1 -33.29 -15.83 -35.71
N ARG A 2 -34.12 -16.78 -35.22
CA ARG A 2 -34.22 -17.12 -33.78
C ARG A 2 -32.92 -17.54 -33.08
N ARG A 3 -32.08 -18.34 -33.74
CA ARG A 3 -30.77 -18.79 -33.18
C ARG A 3 -29.76 -17.66 -33.03
N ILE A 4 -29.75 -16.72 -33.98
CA ILE A 4 -28.87 -15.53 -33.94
C ILE A 4 -29.30 -14.62 -32.79
N ALA A 5 -30.60 -14.39 -32.63
CA ALA A 5 -31.13 -13.60 -31.50
C ALA A 5 -30.78 -14.23 -30.14
N ALA A 6 -30.85 -15.55 -30.00
CA ALA A 6 -30.48 -16.25 -28.77
C ALA A 6 -28.98 -16.14 -28.44
N VAL A 7 -28.11 -16.25 -29.44
CA VAL A 7 -26.66 -16.08 -29.27
C VAL A 7 -26.33 -14.64 -28.86
N VAL A 8 -26.96 -13.65 -29.50
CA VAL A 8 -26.78 -12.23 -29.14
C VAL A 8 -27.23 -11.97 -27.70
N ALA A 9 -28.38 -12.50 -27.28
CA ALA A 9 -28.87 -12.36 -25.92
C ALA A 9 -27.92 -13.01 -24.89
N LEU A 10 -27.35 -14.18 -25.21
CA LEU A 10 -26.40 -14.86 -24.35
C LEU A 10 -25.08 -14.09 -24.19
N VAL A 11 -24.57 -13.51 -25.28
CA VAL A 11 -23.36 -12.67 -25.25
C VAL A 11 -23.59 -11.43 -24.41
N ILE A 12 -24.73 -10.76 -24.57
CA ILE A 12 -25.09 -9.59 -23.76
C ILE A 12 -25.17 -9.98 -22.27
N ALA A 13 -25.86 -11.06 -21.93
CA ALA A 13 -25.96 -11.54 -20.56
C ALA A 13 -24.58 -11.86 -19.96
N ALA A 14 -23.71 -12.52 -20.72
CA ALA A 14 -22.34 -12.80 -20.30
C ALA A 14 -21.54 -11.51 -20.03
N THR A 15 -21.63 -10.51 -20.90
CA THR A 15 -20.93 -9.22 -20.69
C THR A 15 -21.40 -8.47 -19.45
N LEU A 16 -22.69 -8.52 -19.14
CA LEU A 16 -23.26 -7.89 -17.94
C LEU A 16 -22.81 -8.58 -16.66
N ILE A 17 -22.75 -9.92 -16.66
CA ILE A 17 -22.27 -10.71 -15.52
C ILE A 17 -20.77 -10.45 -15.27
N LEU A 18 -19.96 -10.37 -16.32
CA LEU A 18 -18.52 -10.08 -16.20
C LEU A 18 -18.26 -8.66 -15.67
N SER A 19 -19.03 -7.66 -16.10
CA SER A 19 -18.87 -6.30 -15.61
C SER A 19 -19.22 -6.16 -14.11
N ALA A 20 -20.22 -6.91 -13.65
CA ALA A 20 -20.60 -6.94 -12.23
C ALA A 20 -19.54 -7.59 -11.31
N GLN A 21 -18.58 -8.35 -11.87
CA GLN A 21 -17.47 -8.95 -11.11
C GLN A 21 -16.24 -8.04 -11.01
N GLN A 22 -16.27 -6.83 -11.58
CA GLN A 22 -15.15 -5.90 -11.45
C GLN A 22 -15.06 -5.39 -10.00
N PRO A 23 -13.90 -5.48 -9.34
CA PRO A 23 -13.68 -4.82 -8.07
C PRO A 23 -13.97 -3.33 -8.19
N PRO A 24 -14.49 -2.68 -7.13
CA PRO A 24 -14.67 -1.23 -7.16
C PRO A 24 -13.33 -0.56 -7.43
N ALA A 25 -13.30 0.39 -8.35
CA ALA A 25 -12.13 1.22 -8.56
C ALA A 25 -11.95 2.12 -7.33
N ILE A 26 -10.97 1.81 -6.49
CA ILE A 26 -10.61 2.63 -5.34
C ILE A 26 -9.51 3.59 -5.77
N ASP A 27 -9.80 4.88 -5.73
CA ASP A 27 -8.78 5.91 -5.91
C ASP A 27 -7.89 5.98 -4.65
N VAL A 28 -6.73 5.33 -4.72
CA VAL A 28 -5.76 5.27 -3.60
C VAL A 28 -5.19 6.66 -3.28
N SER A 29 -5.28 7.63 -4.20
CA SER A 29 -4.80 9.00 -3.96
C SER A 29 -5.58 9.73 -2.86
N LEU A 30 -6.81 9.27 -2.58
CA LEU A 30 -7.64 9.76 -1.46
C LEU A 30 -6.99 9.49 -0.09
N PHE A 31 -6.27 8.37 0.05
CA PHE A 31 -5.55 8.03 1.28
C PHE A 31 -4.19 8.74 1.37
N ALA A 32 -3.53 8.97 0.23
CA ALA A 32 -2.22 9.60 0.19
C ALA A 32 -2.21 11.04 0.74
N LYS A 33 -3.32 11.78 0.58
CA LYS A 33 -3.44 13.16 1.08
C LYS A 33 -3.89 13.27 2.53
N SER A 34 -4.59 12.26 3.03
CA SER A 34 -5.29 12.32 4.33
C SER A 34 -4.59 11.52 5.43
N LEU A 35 -3.79 10.52 5.08
CA LEU A 35 -3.01 9.73 6.03
C LEU A 35 -1.59 10.27 6.15
N ALA A 36 -1.24 10.75 7.34
CA ALA A 36 0.11 11.16 7.68
C ALA A 36 0.70 10.22 8.74
N TRP A 37 1.86 9.64 8.45
CA TRP A 37 2.62 8.89 9.44
C TRP A 37 3.32 9.85 10.39
N ARG A 38 3.20 9.60 11.69
CA ARG A 38 3.93 10.32 12.72
C ARG A 38 4.39 9.36 13.80
N ASN A 39 5.48 9.71 14.46
CA ASN A 39 5.85 9.08 15.72
C ASN A 39 4.76 9.38 16.76
N ILE A 40 4.30 8.34 17.45
CA ILE A 40 3.27 8.48 18.49
C ILE A 40 3.90 8.95 19.82
N GLY A 41 5.16 8.59 20.06
CA GLY A 41 5.94 8.98 21.25
C GLY A 41 5.47 8.29 22.55
N PRO A 42 6.23 8.44 23.66
CA PRO A 42 7.62 8.89 23.73
C PRO A 42 8.57 7.89 23.06
N THR A 43 9.78 8.30 22.68
CA THR A 43 10.80 7.36 22.21
C THR A 43 11.09 6.37 23.33
N ARG A 44 10.61 5.13 23.19
CA ARG A 44 10.91 4.09 24.16
C ARG A 44 12.35 3.65 23.95
N GLY A 45 13.15 3.71 25.01
CA GLY A 45 14.48 3.13 25.01
C GLY A 45 14.38 1.64 24.67
N GLY A 46 14.92 1.25 23.53
CA GLY A 46 15.08 -0.14 23.11
C GLY A 46 16.51 -0.62 23.35
N ARG A 47 16.79 -1.88 23.00
CA ARG A 47 18.17 -2.36 22.96
C ARG A 47 18.84 -1.88 21.68
N THR A 48 20.04 -1.34 21.82
CA THR A 48 20.92 -1.00 20.69
C THR A 48 22.02 -2.05 20.59
N LYS A 49 22.26 -2.57 19.38
CA LYS A 49 23.33 -3.53 19.14
C LYS A 49 24.67 -2.84 18.88
N ALA A 50 24.67 -1.73 18.15
CA ALA A 50 25.88 -1.04 17.71
C ALA A 50 25.64 0.46 17.51
N ALA A 51 26.73 1.23 17.55
CA ALA A 51 26.78 2.63 17.11
C ALA A 51 28.11 2.90 16.38
N ALA A 52 28.09 3.76 15.35
CA ALA A 52 29.27 4.12 14.58
C ALA A 52 29.28 5.63 14.27
N GLY A 53 30.44 6.28 14.41
CA GLY A 53 30.66 7.66 13.99
C GLY A 53 31.23 7.75 12.57
N ILE A 54 31.08 8.91 11.93
CA ILE A 54 31.68 9.20 10.61
C ILE A 54 32.81 10.20 10.80
N ALA A 55 34.05 9.78 10.57
CA ALA A 55 35.26 10.57 10.92
C ALA A 55 35.30 11.97 10.27
N SER A 56 34.77 12.11 9.04
CA SER A 56 34.71 13.38 8.34
C SER A 56 33.52 14.27 8.72
N GLN A 57 32.59 13.78 9.55
CA GLN A 57 31.36 14.48 9.92
C GLN A 57 31.22 14.55 11.45
N PRO A 58 31.71 15.64 12.07
CA PRO A 58 31.55 15.84 13.50
C PRO A 58 30.08 15.78 13.90
N ASN A 59 29.79 15.15 15.04
CA ASN A 59 28.44 14.99 15.60
C ASN A 59 27.48 14.07 14.80
N VAL A 60 27.97 13.33 13.80
CA VAL A 60 27.16 12.34 13.07
C VAL A 60 27.43 10.93 13.58
N PHE A 61 26.36 10.27 14.04
CA PHE A 61 26.38 8.91 14.54
C PHE A 61 25.24 8.10 13.95
N LEU A 62 25.53 6.86 13.54
CA LEU A 62 24.55 5.86 13.11
C LEU A 62 24.32 4.88 14.27
N ILE A 63 23.08 4.45 14.45
CA ILE A 63 22.67 3.54 15.54
C ILE A 63 21.98 2.31 14.95
N GLY A 64 22.37 1.12 15.39
CA GLY A 64 21.71 -0.14 15.05
C GLY A 64 20.76 -0.59 16.15
N ALA A 65 19.47 -0.26 16.03
CA ALA A 65 18.44 -0.67 16.97
C ALA A 65 18.05 -2.15 16.79
N VAL A 66 17.74 -2.84 17.89
CA VAL A 66 17.22 -4.22 17.87
C VAL A 66 15.70 -4.17 17.71
N ASN A 67 15.15 -5.01 16.82
CA ASN A 67 13.71 -5.17 16.58
C ASN A 67 12.97 -3.92 16.04
N GLY A 68 13.68 -3.00 15.38
CA GLY A 68 13.06 -1.90 14.65
C GLY A 68 13.98 -0.69 14.55
N GLY A 69 14.58 -0.53 13.37
CA GLY A 69 15.26 0.66 12.87
C GLY A 69 14.67 1.03 11.51
#